data_AF-A0AA37A8C7-F1
#
_entry.id   AF-A0AA37A8C7-F1
#
_cell.length_a   1.000
_cell.length_b   1.000
_cell.length_c   1.000
_cell.angle_alpha   90.00
_cell.angle_beta   90.00
_cell.angle_gamma   90.00
#
_symmetry.space_group_name_H-M   'P 1'
#
loop_
_entity.id
_entity.type
_entity.pdbx_description
1 polymer ?
#
loop_
_entity_poly.entity_id
_entity_poly.type
_entity_poly.pdbx_seq_one_letter_code
_entity_poly.pdbx_strand_id
1 'polypeptide(L)' 'MKLAKRLSVLSFLCCIGAASDDIPVTVKEGPKTIGTAKSLRWLELHGSPGVLEARLEYAVIGKQEITLQIRLKDYNTKRP' A
#
# COMPACT_ATOMS: atom_id res chain seq x y z
N MET A 1 -25.00 -8.26 -8.16
CA MET A 1 -23.58 -8.60 -7.91
C MET A 1 -22.97 -7.49 -7.07
N LYS A 2 -22.50 -7.77 -5.84
CA LYS A 2 -21.76 -6.76 -5.06
C LYS A 2 -20.45 -6.48 -5.80
N LEU A 3 -20.24 -5.22 -6.20
CA LEU A 3 -18.97 -4.76 -6.77
C LEU A 3 -17.88 -5.15 -5.76
N ALA A 4 -16.97 -6.07 -6.13
CA ALA A 4 -15.84 -6.39 -5.28
C ALA A 4 -15.10 -5.07 -5.00
N LYS A 5 -15.18 -4.56 -3.77
CA LYS A 5 -14.48 -3.34 -3.38
C LYS A 5 -13.01 -3.58 -3.71
N ARG A 6 -12.45 -2.77 -4.60
CA ARG A 6 -11.02 -2.83 -4.92
C ARG A 6 -10.25 -2.67 -3.62
N LEU A 7 -9.45 -3.68 -3.26
CA LEU A 7 -8.62 -3.66 -2.07
C LEU A 7 -7.64 -2.49 -2.17
N SER A 8 -7.72 -1.55 -1.23
CA SER A 8 -6.73 -0.48 -1.09
C SER A 8 -5.59 -0.93 -0.19
N VAL A 9 -4.48 -0.20 -0.23
CA VAL A 9 -3.38 -0.39 0.72
C VAL A 9 -3.90 -0.28 2.16
N LEU A 10 -4.69 0.75 2.47
CA LEU A 10 -5.25 0.90 3.82
C LEU A 10 -6.11 -0.29 4.25
N SER A 11 -6.99 -0.80 3.38
CA SER A 11 -7.80 -1.98 3.70
C SER A 11 -6.95 -3.22 3.94
N PHE A 12 -5.83 -3.37 3.22
CA PHE A 12 -4.87 -4.45 3.43
C PHE A 12 -4.13 -4.30 4.76
N LEU A 13 -3.70 -3.09 5.12
CA LEU A 13 -3.03 -2.81 6.40
C LEU A 13 -3.94 -3.18 7.58
N CYS A 14 -5.24 -2.89 7.49
CA CYS A 14 -6.20 -3.30 8.53
C CYS A 14 -6.37 -4.83 8.66
N CYS A 15 -5.99 -5.62 7.64
CA CYS A 15 -6.06 -7.08 7.70
C CYS A 15 -4.81 -7.71 8.33
N ILE A 16 -3.67 -7.02 8.33
CA ILE A 16 -2.43 -7.55 8.87
C ILE A 16 -2.23 -7.01 10.29
N GLY A 17 -2.20 -7.93 11.26
CA GLY A 17 -2.00 -7.59 12.67
C GLY A 17 -0.56 -7.17 13.00
N ALA A 18 -0.36 -6.74 14.25
CA ALA A 18 0.88 -6.14 14.78
C ALA A 18 2.17 -6.98 14.65
N ALA A 19 2.09 -8.23 14.19
CA ALA A 19 3.26 -9.10 14.00
C ALA A 19 4.21 -8.64 12.88
N SER A 20 3.81 -7.66 12.05
CA SER A 20 4.63 -7.11 10.97
C SER A 20 5.41 -5.84 11.33
N ASP A 21 5.39 -5.40 12.59
CA ASP A 21 5.88 -4.08 13.00
C ASP A 21 7.40 -3.87 12.85
N ASP A 22 8.16 -4.95 12.63
CA ASP A 22 9.62 -4.91 12.40
C ASP A 22 10.03 -5.28 10.97
N ILE A 23 9.09 -5.52 10.06
CA ILE A 23 9.42 -5.93 8.68
C ILE A 23 9.35 -4.71 7.76
N PRO A 24 10.47 -4.28 7.14
CA PRO A 24 10.48 -3.12 6.25
C PRO A 24 9.56 -3.35 5.05
N VAL A 25 8.95 -2.25 4.60
CA VAL A 25 7.96 -2.27 3.53
C VAL A 25 8.46 -1.43 2.36
N THR A 26 8.44 -2.01 1.17
CA THR A 26 8.74 -1.31 -0.09
C THR A 26 7.48 -1.19 -0.93
N VAL A 27 7.12 0.03 -1.31
CA VAL A 27 5.94 0.32 -2.13
C VAL A 27 6.37 0.57 -3.57
N LYS A 28 5.80 -0.18 -4.51
CA LYS A 28 6.15 -0.14 -5.94
C LYS A 28 4.93 0.09 -6.83
N GLU A 29 5.16 0.76 -7.94
CA GLU A 29 4.21 0.87 -9.06
C GLU A 29 4.94 0.49 -10.35
N GLY A 30 4.48 -0.57 -11.00
CA GLY A 30 5.26 -1.28 -12.02
C GLY A 30 6.70 -1.57 -11.54
N PRO A 31 7.73 -1.22 -12.32
CA PRO A 31 9.14 -1.38 -11.94
C PRO A 31 9.66 -0.27 -11.00
N LYS A 32 8.86 0.77 -10.72
CA LYS A 32 9.30 1.97 -9.98
C LYS A 32 9.02 1.82 -8.49
N THR A 33 10.03 2.08 -7.65
CA THR A 33 9.83 2.25 -6.21
C THR A 33 9.27 3.64 -5.93
N ILE A 34 8.10 3.68 -5.30
CA ILE A 34 7.44 4.92 -4.87
C ILE A 34 8.00 5.39 -3.54
N GLY A 35 8.29 4.45 -2.64
CA GLY A 35 8.88 4.76 -1.34
C GLY A 35 9.08 3.52 -0.49
N THR A 36 9.71 3.72 0.66
CA THR A 36 9.94 2.69 1.67
C THR A 36 9.39 3.16 3.02
N ALA A 37 9.03 2.19 3.85
CA ALA A 37 8.54 2.39 5.20
C ALA A 37 9.21 1.40 6.14
N LYS A 38 9.34 1.79 7.40
CA LYS A 38 9.96 0.95 8.44
C LYS A 38 9.15 -0.32 8.73
N SER A 39 7.84 -0.23 8.59
CA SER A 39 6.90 -1.33 8.77
C SER A 39 5.52 -1.00 8.21
N LEU A 40 4.63 -1.99 8.16
CA LEU A 40 3.24 -1.79 7.73
C LEU A 40 2.50 -0.82 8.66
N ARG A 41 2.73 -0.90 9.97
CA ARG A 41 2.16 0.04 10.95
C ARG A 41 2.72 1.45 10.79
N TRP A 42 4.02 1.59 10.53
CA TRP A 42 4.59 2.91 10.23
C TRP A 42 3.95 3.51 8.97
N LEU A 43 3.77 2.70 7.93
CA LEU A 43 3.12 3.10 6.67
C LEU A 43 1.66 3.52 6.90
N GLU A 44 0.92 2.83 7.76
CA GLU A 44 -0.46 3.20 8.11
C GLU A 44 -0.55 4.61 8.72
N LEU A 45 0.38 4.94 9.62
CA LEU A 45 0.36 6.18 10.39
C LEU A 45 0.97 7.38 9.65
N HIS A 46 1.95 7.14 8.77
CA HIS A 46 2.76 8.19 8.13
C HIS A 46 2.73 8.15 6.60
N GLY A 47 2.08 7.15 6.01
CA GLY A 47 1.96 7.00 4.57
C GLY A 47 1.19 8.16 3.96
N SER A 48 1.59 8.57 2.75
CA SER A 48 0.86 9.62 2.05
C SER A 48 -0.55 9.13 1.69
N PRO A 49 -1.56 10.02 1.72
CA PRO A 49 -2.94 9.65 1.35
C PRO A 49 -3.02 8.97 -0.03
N GLY A 50 -2.22 9.43 -0.99
CA GLY A 50 -2.15 8.84 -2.32
C GLY A 50 -1.69 7.38 -2.33
N VAL A 51 -0.77 6.99 -1.45
CA VAL A 51 -0.31 5.60 -1.29
C VAL A 51 -1.35 4.77 -0.53
N LEU A 52 -1.92 5.29 0.55
CA LEU A 52 -2.91 4.56 1.37
C LEU A 52 -4.20 4.26 0.60
N GLU A 53 -4.60 5.17 -0.28
CA GLU A 53 -5.77 5.02 -1.15
C GLU A 53 -5.48 4.28 -2.47
N ALA A 54 -4.20 4.04 -2.78
CA ALA A 54 -3.82 3.34 -3.99
C ALA A 54 -4.44 1.94 -4.00
N ARG A 55 -4.74 1.46 -5.20
CA ARG A 55 -5.22 0.10 -5.39
C ARG A 55 -4.05 -0.84 -5.13
N LEU A 56 -4.22 -1.80 -4.24
CA LEU A 56 -3.27 -2.90 -4.09
C LEU A 56 -3.49 -3.91 -5.21
N GLU A 57 -2.46 -4.20 -5.99
CA GLU A 57 -2.50 -5.23 -7.03
C GLU A 57 -2.09 -6.58 -6.47
N TYR A 58 -0.96 -6.62 -5.76
CA TYR A 58 -0.53 -7.78 -4.98
C TYR A 58 0.43 -7.35 -3.87
N ALA A 59 0.64 -8.24 -2.90
CA ALA A 59 1.64 -8.09 -1.85
C ALA A 59 2.52 -9.33 -1.81
N VAL A 60 3.83 -9.12 -1.65
CA VAL A 60 4.80 -10.18 -1.36
C VAL A 60 5.20 -10.04 0.09
N ILE A 61 4.88 -11.03 0.91
CA ILE A 61 5.12 -11.01 2.36
C ILE A 61 6.31 -11.93 2.65
N GLY A 62 7.47 -11.34 2.90
CA GLY A 62 8.67 -12.06 3.35
C GLY A 62 8.98 -11.74 4.81
N LYS A 63 9.81 -12.58 5.43
CA LYS A 63 10.30 -12.34 6.80
C LYS A 63 11.28 -11.15 6.89
N GLN A 64 11.96 -10.84 5.79
CA GLN A 64 12.96 -9.76 5.71
C GLN A 64 12.41 -8.48 5.10
N GLU A 65 11.41 -8.57 4.22
CA GLU A 65 10.81 -7.43 3.53
C GLU A 65 9.39 -7.77 3.09
N ILE A 66 8.51 -6.77 3.12
CA ILE A 66 7.20 -6.81 2.49
C ILE A 66 7.22 -5.87 1.29
N THR A 67 6.83 -6.37 0.12
CA THR A 67 6.65 -5.52 -1.07
C THR A 67 5.17 -5.34 -1.36
N LEU A 68 4.72 -4.10 -1.46
CA LEU A 68 3.37 -3.73 -1.88
C LEU A 68 3.42 -3.25 -3.32
N GLN A 69 2.82 -4.01 -4.23
CA GLN A 69 2.60 -3.56 -5.59
C GLN A 69 1.27 -2.81 -5.65
N ILE A 70 1.35 -1.52 -5.96
CA ILE A 70 0.22 -0.63 -6.00
C ILE A 70 0.04 -0.04 -7.39
N ARG A 71 -1.19 0.42 -7.61
CA ARG A 71 -1.51 1.33 -8.69
C ARG A 71 -2.12 2.59 -8.10
N LEU A 72 -1.43 3.71 -8.28
CA LEU A 72 -1.91 5.00 -7.82
C LEU A 72 -3.25 5.32 -8.50
N LYS A 73 -4.11 6.03 -7.78
CA LYS A 73 -5.29 6.60 -8.41
C LYS A 73 -4.81 7.72 -9.33
N ASP A 74 -5.27 7.68 -10.57
CA ASP A 74 -5.21 8.85 -11.45
C ASP A 74 -6.09 9.93 -10.82
N TYR A 75 -5.47 10.83 -10.05
CA TYR A 75 -6.11 12.08 -9.67
C TYR A 75 -6.23 12.88 -10.96
N ASN A 76 -7.36 12.69 -11.64
CA ASN A 76 -7.73 13.45 -12.80
C ASN A 76 -7.81 14.90 -12.36
N THR A 77 -6.73 15.66 -12.61
CA THR A 77 -6.69 17.11 -12.38
C THR A 77 -7.56 17.74 -13.44
N LYS A 78 -8.89 17.60 -13.31
CA LYS A 78 -9.80 18.59 -13.87
C LYS A 78 -9.49 19.87 -13.12
N ARG A 79 -8.57 20.65 -13.70
CA ARG A 79 -8.34 22.05 -13.33
C ARG A 79 -9.68 22.78 -13.56
N PRO A 80 -10.13 23.61 -12.61
CA PRO A 80 -11.26 24.50 -12.85
C PRO A 80 -10.97 25.47 -14.01
#